data_AF-A0A5B0WM08-F1
#
_entry.id   AF-A0A5B0WM08-F1
#
_cell.length_a   1.000
_cell.length_b   1.000
_cell.length_c   1.000
_cell.angle_alpha   90.00
_cell.angle_beta   90.00
_cell.angle_gamma   90.00
#
_symmetry.space_group_name_H-M   'P 1'
#
loop_
_entity.id
_entity.type
_entity.pdbx_description
1 polymer ?
#
loop_
_entity_poly.entity_id
_entity_poly.type
_entity_poly.pdbx_seq_one_letter_code
_entity_poly.pdbx_strand_id
1 'polypeptide(L)'
;MLLNLEQDCIPMKCVFLLSEELKTNAKRISLTQELTLNQLKPQMGLKGKYGLFGSPDWWKNIKQRKMPLLFLSGVICDAYIAGQDNFSMNNTIDLKLSDGSICTAGIYVNNKDDVILFRIGYRAAIVYALDELKLQPTVDGGVNFSKIALEMAVSLQPVE
;
A
#
# COMPACT_ATOMS: atom_id res chain seq x y z
N MET A 1 1.60 -13.82 5.39
CA MET A 1 1.99 -12.64 4.59
C MET A 1 1.51 -12.84 3.17
N LEU A 2 1.25 -11.75 2.47
CA LEU A 2 0.87 -11.72 1.05
C LEU A 2 2.11 -11.62 0.16
N LEU A 3 3.12 -10.87 0.59
CA LEU A 3 4.44 -10.86 -0.04
C LEU A 3 5.13 -12.19 0.24
N ASN A 4 5.72 -12.77 -0.80
CA ASN A 4 6.57 -13.94 -0.67
C ASN A 4 8.03 -13.49 -0.66
N LEU A 5 8.58 -13.26 0.54
CA LEU A 5 9.94 -12.75 0.72
C LEU A 5 11.02 -13.84 0.55
N GLU A 6 10.64 -15.12 0.55
CA GLU A 6 11.59 -16.24 0.45
C GLU A 6 12.04 -16.53 -0.99
N GLN A 7 11.35 -15.95 -1.99
CA GLN A 7 11.72 -16.08 -3.39
C GLN A 7 12.86 -15.16 -3.81
N ASP A 8 13.20 -14.18 -2.98
CA ASP A 8 14.23 -13.21 -3.29
C ASP A 8 15.60 -13.69 -2.81
N CYS A 9 16.60 -13.66 -3.69
CA CYS A 9 17.98 -14.05 -3.37
C CYS A 9 18.69 -13.06 -2.42
N ILE A 10 18.02 -11.99 -2.03
CA ILE A 10 18.54 -10.90 -1.20
C ILE A 10 17.69 -10.84 0.09
N PRO A 11 18.30 -10.74 1.29
CA PRO A 11 17.54 -10.64 2.53
C PRO A 11 16.60 -9.42 2.53
N MET A 12 15.31 -9.67 2.74
CA MET A 12 14.25 -8.66 2.81
C MET A 12 13.75 -8.47 4.25
N LYS A 13 13.53 -7.22 4.66
CA LYS A 13 12.85 -6.87 5.90
C LYS A 13 11.43 -6.41 5.59
N CYS A 14 10.42 -7.04 6.21
CA CYS A 14 9.06 -6.53 6.23
C CYS A 14 9.01 -5.31 7.16
N VAL A 15 8.84 -4.12 6.59
CA VAL A 15 8.86 -2.84 7.33
C VAL A 15 7.46 -2.30 7.60
N PHE A 16 6.44 -2.79 6.89
CA PHE A 16 5.06 -2.39 7.08
C PHE A 16 4.09 -3.55 6.95
N LEU A 17 3.13 -3.59 7.87
CA LEU A 17 1.93 -4.39 7.87
C LEU A 17 0.76 -3.50 8.28
N LEU A 18 -0.24 -3.39 7.40
CA LEU A 18 -1.46 -2.63 7.69
C LEU A 18 -2.19 -3.21 8.92
N SER A 19 -2.14 -4.53 9.11
CA SER A 19 -2.76 -5.16 10.28
C SER A 19 -2.18 -4.66 11.61
N GLU A 20 -0.88 -4.35 11.66
CA GLU A 20 -0.25 -3.79 12.86
C GLU A 20 -0.59 -2.30 13.03
N GLU A 21 -0.58 -1.54 11.93
CA GLU A 21 -0.98 -0.13 11.94
C GLU A 21 -2.42 0.04 12.44
N LEU A 22 -3.34 -0.83 12.02
CA LEU A 22 -4.74 -0.74 12.40
C LEU A 22 -5.02 -1.08 13.87
N LYS A 23 -4.16 -1.85 14.54
CA LYS A 23 -4.30 -2.13 15.99
C LYS A 23 -4.21 -0.86 16.83
N THR A 24 -3.43 0.13 16.40
CA THR A 24 -3.21 1.38 17.13
C THR A 24 -4.08 2.53 16.61
N ASN A 25 -4.87 2.30 15.55
CA ASN A 25 -5.65 3.35 14.90
C ASN A 25 -7.12 2.96 14.66
N ALA A 26 -7.82 2.63 15.75
CA ALA A 26 -9.26 2.31 15.71
C ALA A 26 -10.11 3.45 15.14
N LYS A 27 -9.69 4.71 15.34
CA LYS A 27 -10.40 5.89 14.81
C LYS A 27 -10.43 5.91 13.28
N ARG A 28 -9.30 5.59 12.62
CA ARG A 28 -9.25 5.49 11.15
C ARG A 28 -10.22 4.44 10.63
N ILE A 29 -10.31 3.29 11.32
CA ILE A 29 -11.28 2.24 10.98
C ILE A 29 -12.69 2.80 11.06
N SER A 30 -13.11 3.30 12.23
CA SER A 30 -14.48 3.82 12.44
C SER A 30 -14.86 4.86 11.40
N LEU A 31 -14.02 5.88 11.19
CA LEU A 31 -14.32 6.96 10.24
C LEU A 31 -14.45 6.45 8.80
N THR A 32 -13.61 5.50 8.39
CA THR A 32 -13.69 4.92 7.04
C THR A 32 -14.97 4.09 6.86
N GLN A 33 -15.35 3.32 7.89
CA GLN A 33 -16.58 2.53 7.89
C GLN A 33 -17.84 3.41 7.89
N GLU A 34 -17.87 4.44 8.74
CA GLU A 34 -18.94 5.44 8.79
C GLU A 34 -19.12 6.12 7.44
N LEU A 35 -18.03 6.57 6.80
CA LEU A 35 -18.09 7.20 5.48
C LEU A 35 -18.56 6.21 4.41
N THR A 36 -18.16 4.94 4.49
CA THR A 36 -18.61 3.86 3.60
C THR A 36 -20.12 3.66 3.72
N LEU A 37 -20.68 3.68 4.93
CA LEU A 37 -22.11 3.50 5.18
C LEU A 37 -22.95 4.76 4.96
N ASN A 38 -22.32 5.94 4.89
CA ASN A 38 -23.03 7.21 4.76
C ASN A 38 -23.70 7.37 3.39
N GLN A 39 -25.03 7.27 3.36
CA GLN A 39 -25.85 7.42 2.16
C GLN A 39 -26.00 8.89 1.70
N LEU A 40 -25.86 9.86 2.61
CA LEU A 40 -25.88 11.29 2.29
C LEU A 40 -24.59 11.74 1.58
N LYS A 41 -23.55 10.89 1.56
CA LYS A 41 -22.30 11.10 0.83
C LYS A 41 -22.08 9.99 -0.20
N PRO A 42 -22.94 9.90 -1.24
CA PRO A 42 -22.97 8.76 -2.16
C PRO A 42 -21.73 8.66 -3.06
N GLN A 43 -20.90 9.71 -3.13
CA GLN A 43 -19.67 9.73 -3.94
C GLN A 43 -18.39 9.73 -3.09
N MET A 44 -18.50 9.62 -1.76
CA MET A 44 -17.32 9.70 -0.87
C MET A 44 -17.11 8.40 -0.09
N GLY A 45 -15.85 7.99 0.00
CA GLY A 45 -15.42 6.79 0.73
C GLY A 45 -15.38 5.54 -0.15
N LEU A 46 -15.23 4.39 0.52
CA LEU A 46 -15.20 3.09 -0.13
C LEU A 46 -16.63 2.63 -0.44
N LYS A 47 -16.76 1.76 -1.44
CA LYS A 47 -18.03 1.18 -1.87
C LYS A 47 -18.51 0.05 -0.96
N GLY A 48 -17.60 -0.56 -0.19
CA GLY A 48 -17.93 -1.65 0.75
C GLY A 48 -18.21 -3.00 0.09
N LYS A 49 -17.90 -3.16 -1.21
CA LYS A 49 -18.14 -4.40 -1.99
C LYS A 49 -17.54 -5.65 -1.35
N TYR A 50 -16.38 -5.49 -0.70
CA TYR A 50 -15.63 -6.59 -0.08
C TYR A 50 -15.75 -6.60 1.45
N GLY A 51 -16.76 -5.94 2.00
CA GLY A 51 -16.91 -5.71 3.44
C GLY A 51 -16.37 -4.34 3.87
N LEU A 52 -16.65 -3.97 5.12
CA LEU A 52 -16.22 -2.70 5.69
C LEU A 52 -14.71 -2.69 5.97
N PHE A 53 -14.04 -1.57 5.73
CA PHE A 53 -12.59 -1.44 5.90
C PHE A 53 -12.10 -1.99 7.25
N GLY A 54 -11.10 -2.87 7.23
CA GLY A 54 -10.51 -3.48 8.44
C GLY A 54 -11.40 -4.53 9.15
N SER A 55 -12.62 -4.79 8.67
CA SER A 55 -13.49 -5.82 9.24
C SER A 55 -13.01 -7.25 8.90
N PRO A 56 -13.48 -8.28 9.63
CA PRO A 56 -13.14 -9.68 9.33
C PRO A 56 -13.45 -10.08 7.88
N ASP A 57 -14.58 -9.65 7.33
CA ASP A 57 -14.96 -9.96 5.94
C ASP A 57 -14.04 -9.27 4.92
N TRP A 58 -13.61 -8.05 5.21
CA TRP A 58 -12.65 -7.32 4.38
C TRP A 58 -11.30 -8.06 4.31
N TRP A 59 -10.77 -8.47 5.46
CA TRP A 59 -9.55 -9.28 5.53
C TRP A 59 -9.73 -10.66 4.88
N LYS A 60 -10.89 -11.29 5.04
CA LYS A 60 -11.21 -12.58 4.42
C LYS A 60 -11.18 -12.48 2.90
N ASN A 61 -11.79 -11.45 2.32
CA ASN A 61 -11.82 -11.25 0.86
C ASN A 61 -10.44 -10.97 0.27
N ILE A 62 -9.56 -10.28 1.01
CA ILE A 62 -8.14 -10.12 0.63
C ILE A 62 -7.42 -11.47 0.62
N LYS A 63 -7.52 -12.25 1.72
CA LYS A 63 -6.85 -13.56 1.86
C LYS A 63 -7.33 -14.57 0.81
N GLN A 64 -8.62 -14.51 0.47
CA GLN A 64 -9.23 -15.37 -0.57
C GLN A 64 -9.00 -14.86 -2.00
N ARG A 65 -8.24 -13.78 -2.20
CA ARG A 65 -7.98 -13.16 -3.52
C ARG A 65 -9.26 -12.74 -4.27
N LYS A 66 -10.36 -12.47 -3.54
CA LYS A 66 -11.61 -11.95 -4.10
C LYS A 66 -11.53 -10.44 -4.37
N MET A 67 -10.83 -9.73 -3.49
CA MET A 67 -10.43 -8.35 -3.74
C MET A 67 -9.18 -8.36 -4.64
N PRO A 68 -9.13 -7.53 -5.71
CA PRO A 68 -7.95 -7.44 -6.56
C PRO A 68 -6.76 -6.89 -5.78
N LEU A 69 -5.59 -7.48 -6.02
CA LEU A 69 -4.34 -7.10 -5.37
C LEU A 69 -3.31 -6.68 -6.43
N LEU A 70 -2.60 -5.58 -6.15
CA LEU A 70 -1.51 -5.09 -6.98
C LEU A 70 -0.18 -5.34 -6.27
N PHE A 71 0.71 -6.08 -6.93
CA PHE A 71 2.07 -6.33 -6.45
C PHE A 71 3.05 -5.50 -7.25
N LEU A 72 3.89 -4.73 -6.56
CA LEU A 72 5.02 -4.03 -7.16
C LEU A 72 6.30 -4.51 -6.49
N SER A 73 7.30 -4.84 -7.28
CA SER A 73 8.63 -5.18 -6.81
C SER A 73 9.66 -4.67 -7.81
N GLY A 74 10.68 -3.98 -7.33
CA GLY A 74 11.68 -3.38 -8.19
C GLY A 74 12.86 -2.82 -7.41
N VAL A 75 13.86 -2.34 -8.16
CA VAL A 75 15.03 -1.68 -7.61
C VAL A 75 14.72 -0.20 -7.46
N ILE A 76 14.99 0.36 -6.27
CA ILE A 76 14.86 1.77 -5.98
C ILE A 76 15.87 2.53 -6.83
N CYS A 77 15.39 3.39 -7.72
CA CYS A 77 16.23 4.27 -8.52
C CYS A 77 16.22 5.72 -8.01
N ASP A 78 15.20 6.09 -7.23
CA ASP A 78 15.13 7.39 -6.53
C ASP A 78 14.36 7.27 -5.20
N ALA A 79 14.67 8.14 -4.24
CA ALA A 79 13.99 8.24 -2.96
C ALA A 79 13.96 9.70 -2.50
N TYR A 80 12.77 10.26 -2.33
CA TYR A 80 12.57 11.70 -2.14
C TYR A 80 11.35 12.02 -1.28
N ILE A 81 11.18 13.31 -0.99
CA ILE A 81 10.01 13.87 -0.30
C ILE A 81 9.04 14.42 -1.35
N ALA A 82 7.80 13.95 -1.31
CA ALA A 82 6.71 14.45 -2.14
C ALA A 82 5.52 14.91 -1.28
N GLY A 83 4.72 15.84 -1.81
CA GLY A 83 3.55 16.40 -1.12
C GLY A 83 3.81 17.78 -0.51
N GLN A 84 2.76 18.37 0.08
CA GLN A 84 2.79 19.71 0.68
C GLN A 84 3.05 19.69 2.20
N ASP A 85 3.22 18.50 2.76
CA ASP A 85 3.49 18.31 4.17
C ASP A 85 4.99 18.56 4.46
N ASN A 86 5.29 19.19 5.59
CA ASN A 86 6.66 19.43 6.05
C ASN A 86 7.29 18.14 6.61
N PHE A 87 7.56 17.16 5.74
CA PHE A 87 8.32 15.98 6.11
C PHE A 87 9.83 16.28 6.14
N SER A 88 10.54 15.68 7.10
CA SER A 88 12.00 15.73 7.18
C SER A 88 12.68 14.47 6.62
N MET A 89 11.90 13.49 6.18
CA MET A 89 12.38 12.20 5.69
C MET A 89 11.66 11.82 4.40
N ASN A 90 12.35 11.07 3.54
CA ASN A 90 11.79 10.53 2.30
C ASN A 90 10.49 9.79 2.59
N ASN A 91 9.48 10.06 1.77
CA ASN A 91 8.15 9.42 1.86
C ASN A 91 7.74 8.76 0.54
N THR A 92 8.59 8.85 -0.48
CA THR A 92 8.30 8.39 -1.84
C THR A 92 9.55 7.75 -2.43
N ILE A 93 9.36 6.68 -3.22
CA ILE A 93 10.39 6.02 -4.00
C ILE A 93 9.91 5.79 -5.44
N ASP A 94 10.86 5.84 -6.36
CA ASP A 94 10.66 5.33 -7.72
C ASP A 94 11.32 3.96 -7.86
N LEU A 95 10.54 3.00 -8.35
CA LEU A 95 10.95 1.61 -8.54
C LEU A 95 11.11 1.30 -10.02
N LYS A 96 12.31 0.87 -10.41
CA LYS A 96 12.54 0.24 -11.70
C LYS A 96 12.09 -1.22 -11.63
N LEU A 97 11.05 -1.57 -12.38
CA LEU A 97 10.48 -2.92 -12.45
C LEU A 97 11.30 -3.81 -13.39
N SER A 98 11.01 -5.12 -13.40
CA SER A 98 11.71 -6.10 -14.24
C SER A 98 11.50 -5.91 -15.74
N ASP A 99 10.38 -5.30 -16.14
CA ASP A 99 10.10 -4.91 -17.53
C ASP A 99 10.80 -3.60 -17.95
N GLY A 100 11.56 -2.99 -17.04
CA GLY A 100 12.28 -1.74 -17.25
C GLY A 100 11.45 -0.48 -17.04
N SER A 101 10.13 -0.60 -16.80
CA SER A 101 9.27 0.54 -16.47
C SER A 101 9.60 1.10 -15.08
N ILE A 102 9.22 2.36 -14.86
CA ILE A 102 9.37 3.04 -13.56
C ILE A 102 7.98 3.23 -12.95
N CYS A 103 7.85 2.86 -11.68
CA CYS A 103 6.62 3.05 -10.92
C CYS A 103 6.91 3.75 -9.60
N THR A 104 6.16 4.80 -9.30
CA THR A 104 6.24 5.54 -8.03
C THR A 104 5.40 4.85 -6.95
N ALA A 105 5.97 4.73 -5.75
CA ALA A 105 5.30 4.20 -4.57
C ALA A 105 5.58 5.05 -3.33
N GLY A 106 4.61 5.12 -2.41
CA GLY A 106 4.83 5.70 -1.08
C GLY A 106 5.68 4.77 -0.21
N ILE A 107 6.42 5.37 0.72
CA ILE A 107 7.11 4.65 1.79
C ILE A 107 6.14 4.47 2.95
N TYR A 108 5.85 3.22 3.29
CA TYR A 108 5.07 2.84 4.46
C TYR A 108 5.96 2.05 5.41
N VAL A 109 5.96 2.43 6.69
CA VAL A 109 6.70 1.74 7.75
C VAL A 109 5.89 1.72 9.04
N ASN A 110 5.95 0.62 9.80
CA ASN A 110 5.43 0.59 11.17
C ASN A 110 6.44 1.17 12.17
N ASN A 111 7.74 1.07 11.88
CA ASN A 111 8.80 1.75 12.63
C ASN A 111 9.42 2.88 11.77
N LYS A 112 9.37 4.12 12.26
CA LYS A 112 9.88 5.29 11.54
C LYS A 112 11.38 5.20 11.23
N ASP A 113 12.15 4.51 12.04
CA ASP A 113 13.59 4.34 11.80
C ASP A 113 13.86 3.53 10.53
N ASP A 114 12.91 2.71 10.07
CA ASP A 114 13.07 1.88 8.87
C ASP A 114 13.02 2.68 7.57
N VAL A 115 12.63 3.96 7.59
CA VAL A 115 12.67 4.84 6.40
C VAL A 115 14.08 4.92 5.84
N ILE A 116 15.11 4.85 6.69
CA ILE A 116 16.52 4.93 6.26
C ILE A 116 16.96 3.77 5.37
N LEU A 117 16.18 2.69 5.28
CA LEU A 117 16.47 1.51 4.46
C LEU A 117 16.13 1.74 2.98
N PHE A 118 15.30 2.73 2.66
CA PHE A 118 14.89 3.04 1.29
C PHE A 118 15.96 3.87 0.58
N ARG A 119 16.93 3.17 -0.03
CA ARG A 119 18.09 3.76 -0.69
C ARG A 119 18.18 3.31 -2.15
N ILE A 120 18.77 4.16 -2.99
CA ILE A 120 19.05 3.82 -4.38
C ILE A 120 19.89 2.52 -4.45
N GLY A 121 19.53 1.63 -5.39
CA GLY A 121 20.17 0.33 -5.58
C GLY A 121 19.60 -0.78 -4.69
N TYR A 122 18.77 -0.46 -3.70
CA TYR A 122 18.08 -1.46 -2.88
C TYR A 122 16.80 -1.92 -3.55
N ARG A 123 16.31 -3.10 -3.18
CA ARG A 123 15.03 -3.62 -3.67
C ARG A 123 13.91 -3.28 -2.70
N ALA A 124 12.75 -2.91 -3.22
CA ALA A 124 11.54 -2.83 -2.42
C ALA A 124 10.40 -3.64 -3.07
N ALA A 125 9.49 -4.11 -2.22
CA ALA A 125 8.29 -4.80 -2.61
C ALA A 125 7.11 -4.26 -1.82
N ILE A 126 5.98 -4.04 -2.48
CA ILE A 126 4.74 -3.58 -1.87
C ILE A 126 3.55 -4.30 -2.49
N VAL A 127 2.58 -4.63 -1.65
CA VAL A 127 1.30 -5.17 -2.08
C VAL A 127 0.17 -4.25 -1.63
N TYR A 128 -0.69 -3.89 -2.58
CA TYR A 128 -1.87 -3.08 -2.36
C TYR A 128 -3.14 -3.89 -2.52
N ALA A 129 -4.13 -3.60 -1.68
CA ALA A 129 -5.53 -3.88 -1.96
C ALA A 129 -6.10 -2.80 -2.89
N LEU A 130 -6.80 -3.21 -3.94
CA LEU A 130 -7.58 -2.33 -4.80
C LEU A 130 -9.05 -2.39 -4.37
N ASP A 131 -9.44 -1.46 -3.48
CA ASP A 131 -10.80 -1.40 -2.95
C ASP A 131 -11.61 -0.32 -3.69
N GLU A 132 -12.81 -0.65 -4.14
CA GLU A 132 -13.60 0.24 -4.99
C GLU A 132 -14.02 1.50 -4.22
N LEU A 133 -13.82 2.67 -4.82
CA LEU A 133 -14.38 3.92 -4.32
C LEU A 133 -15.87 4.02 -4.66
N LYS A 134 -16.63 4.81 -3.91
CA LYS A 134 -18.03 5.11 -4.28
C LYS A 134 -18.12 5.92 -5.55
N LEU A 135 -17.22 6.89 -5.73
CA LEU A 135 -17.12 7.66 -6.96
C LEU A 135 -16.67 6.74 -8.10
N GLN A 136 -17.59 6.48 -9.02
CA GLN A 136 -17.39 5.64 -10.19
C GLN A 136 -18.00 6.30 -11.43
N PRO A 137 -17.46 6.03 -12.63
CA PRO A 137 -16.18 5.38 -12.90
C PRO A 137 -14.99 6.32 -12.58
N THR A 138 -13.77 5.90 -12.87
CA THR A 138 -12.65 6.85 -13.05
C THR A 138 -12.78 7.57 -14.41
N VAL A 139 -11.96 8.61 -14.64
CA VAL A 139 -12.04 9.52 -15.81
C VAL A 139 -11.92 8.77 -17.14
N ASP A 140 -11.15 7.69 -17.19
CA ASP A 140 -10.94 6.83 -18.36
C ASP A 140 -12.03 5.76 -18.54
N GLY A 141 -13.09 5.78 -17.72
CA GLY A 141 -14.19 4.81 -17.75
C GLY A 141 -13.90 3.51 -17.01
N GLY A 142 -12.71 3.35 -16.44
CA GLY A 142 -12.35 2.20 -15.61
C GLY A 142 -13.02 2.20 -14.23
N VAL A 143 -12.76 1.15 -13.45
CA VAL A 143 -13.16 1.09 -12.05
C VAL A 143 -12.22 1.96 -11.21
N ASN A 144 -12.78 2.90 -10.46
CA ASN A 144 -12.02 3.76 -9.57
C ASN A 144 -11.70 3.03 -8.25
N PHE A 145 -10.42 2.86 -7.96
CA PHE A 145 -9.96 2.14 -6.76
C PHE A 145 -9.20 3.07 -5.82
N SER A 146 -9.37 2.84 -4.53
CA SER A 146 -8.41 3.21 -3.51
C SER A 146 -7.30 2.17 -3.48
N LYS A 147 -6.05 2.61 -3.61
CA LYS A 147 -4.87 1.76 -3.42
C LYS A 147 -4.50 1.77 -1.93
N ILE A 148 -4.75 0.66 -1.26
CA ILE A 148 -4.50 0.52 0.19
C ILE A 148 -3.28 -0.37 0.39
N ALA A 149 -2.17 0.19 0.88
CA ALA A 149 -0.98 -0.61 1.17
C ALA A 149 -1.30 -1.65 2.25
N LEU A 150 -0.95 -2.92 2.01
CA LEU A 150 -1.17 -4.01 2.96
C LEU A 150 0.13 -4.43 3.62
N GLU A 151 1.19 -4.60 2.84
CA GLU A 151 2.51 -5.00 3.30
C GLU A 151 3.58 -4.29 2.46
N MET A 152 4.68 -3.89 3.09
CA MET A 152 5.87 -3.35 2.40
C MET A 152 7.13 -3.99 2.97
N ALA A 153 8.05 -4.35 2.09
CA ALA A 153 9.36 -4.88 2.42
C ALA A 153 10.45 -4.17 1.63
N VAL A 154 11.65 -4.14 2.20
CA VAL A 154 12.85 -3.54 1.60
C VAL A 154 14.05 -4.44 1.87
N SER A 155 14.98 -4.53 0.93
CA SER A 155 16.18 -5.32 1.10
C SER A 155 17.09 -4.74 2.18
N LEU A 156 17.87 -5.58 2.84
CA LEU A 156 18.88 -5.16 3.81
C LEU A 156 20.24 -4.88 3.15
N GLN A 157 20.38 -5.24 1.88
CA GLN A 157 21.58 -5.10 1.06
C GLN A 157 21.18 -4.57 -0.34
N PRO A 158 22.09 -3.87 -1.03
CA PRO A 158 21.86 -3.45 -2.41
C PRO A 158 21.74 -4.67 -3.34
N VAL A 159 21.10 -4.48 -4.49
CA VAL A 159 21.09 -5.44 -5.59
C VAL A 159 22.43 -5.35 -6.32
N GLU A 160 23.11 -6.48 -6.50
CA GLU A 160 24.37 -6.60 -7.26
C GLU A 160 24.17 -6.36 -8.76
#